data_AF-A0A7X7RN06-F1
#
_entry.id   AF-A0A7X7RN06-F1
#
_cell.length_a   1.000
_cell.length_b   1.000
_cell.length_c   1.000
_cell.angle_alpha   90.00
_cell.angle_beta   90.00
_cell.angle_gamma   90.00
#
_symmetry.space_group_name_H-M   'P 1'
#
loop_
_entity.id
_entity.type
_entity.pdbx_description
1 polymer ?
#
loop_
_entity_poly.entity_id
_entity_poly.type
_entity_poly.pdbx_seq_one_letter_code
_entity_poly.pdbx_strand_id
1 'polypeptide(L)'
;LAALGTPAWLGIVGGTGGCYGQQIVDAFTFSYTDEATRSFTNALELAAGTASAIEAVPSVAEGLPLAVGTVTVNAGSSLDLLPAADTDPDRVFLSLGDLIVRGDGTLTVAPEGTAAIAGDTWTFTPNAVLTLSGVLTLPTNVTIVIDGPIPDGRMNLVDLRGATVLNLEEVTFTLVGGDSTDRVSLRDGWLYTIGSQGTLLWFQ
;
A
#
# COMPACT_ATOMS: atom_id res chain seq x y z
N LEU A 1 -23.47 -11.28 -38.21
CA LEU A 1 -22.77 -10.35 -37.31
C LEU A 1 -22.47 -11.11 -36.02
N ALA A 2 -21.36 -11.85 -36.05
CA ALA A 2 -20.88 -12.73 -35.01
C ALA A 2 -19.35 -12.58 -34.98
N ALA A 3 -18.77 -12.71 -33.79
CA ALA A 3 -17.34 -12.93 -33.50
C ALA A 3 -16.34 -11.87 -33.99
N LEU A 4 -15.91 -10.99 -33.07
CA LEU A 4 -14.51 -10.67 -32.70
C LEU A 4 -14.42 -9.22 -32.18
N GLY A 5 -14.19 -9.08 -30.87
CA GLY A 5 -13.52 -7.93 -30.27
C GLY A 5 -12.45 -8.47 -29.34
N THR A 6 -11.19 -8.30 -29.71
CA THR A 6 -9.96 -8.81 -29.08
C THR A 6 -9.87 -8.50 -27.57
N PRO A 7 -9.18 -9.33 -26.75
CA PRO A 7 -8.90 -9.00 -25.35
C PRO A 7 -8.16 -7.66 -25.23
N ALA A 8 -8.62 -6.79 -24.33
CA ALA A 8 -7.95 -5.53 -24.01
C ALA A 8 -6.88 -5.79 -22.94
N TRP A 9 -5.61 -5.76 -23.36
CA TRP A 9 -4.46 -5.74 -22.48
C TRP A 9 -4.11 -4.29 -22.18
N LEU A 10 -3.89 -3.92 -20.91
CA LEU A 10 -3.17 -2.69 -20.58
C LEU A 10 -1.67 -2.95 -20.81
N GLY A 11 -1.26 -2.91 -22.08
CA GLY A 11 0.13 -2.87 -22.47
C GLY A 11 0.61 -1.43 -22.44
N ILE A 12 1.53 -1.09 -21.53
CA ILE A 12 2.28 0.15 -21.67
C ILE A 12 3.43 -0.16 -22.64
N VAL A 13 3.19 0.07 -23.93
CA VAL A 13 4.20 -0.09 -24.99
C VAL A 13 5.06 1.17 -25.01
N GLY A 14 6.26 1.06 -24.43
CA GLY A 14 7.38 1.91 -24.84
C GLY A 14 7.66 1.64 -26.33
N GLY A 15 7.49 2.66 -27.16
CA GLY A 15 7.57 2.55 -28.61
C GLY A 15 8.91 2.02 -29.11
N THR A 16 8.83 1.24 -30.19
CA THR A 16 9.92 0.81 -31.10
C THR A 16 11.05 -0.02 -30.49
N GLY A 17 10.91 -1.34 -30.57
CA GLY A 17 12.01 -2.27 -30.79
C GLY A 17 13.01 -2.43 -29.64
N GLY A 18 12.70 -3.31 -28.69
CA GLY A 18 13.68 -3.83 -27.75
C GLY A 18 13.02 -4.32 -26.47
N CYS A 19 13.14 -5.60 -26.16
CA CYS A 19 12.89 -6.10 -24.80
C CYS A 19 13.78 -5.32 -23.82
N TYR A 20 13.29 -5.07 -22.60
CA TYR A 20 13.97 -4.35 -21.49
C TYR A 20 13.75 -2.83 -21.36
N GLY A 21 12.67 -2.26 -21.91
CA GLY A 21 12.26 -0.88 -21.58
C GLY A 21 11.25 -0.81 -20.42
N GLN A 22 11.70 -0.41 -19.22
CA GLN A 22 10.82 0.03 -18.12
C GLN A 22 10.27 1.41 -18.47
N GLN A 23 8.95 1.57 -18.54
CA GLN A 23 8.33 2.88 -18.77
C GLN A 23 7.94 3.50 -17.42
N ILE A 24 8.66 4.56 -17.04
CA ILE A 24 8.28 5.39 -15.90
C ILE A 24 7.07 6.21 -16.32
N VAL A 25 5.92 5.92 -15.70
CA VAL A 25 4.71 6.71 -15.87
C VAL A 25 4.69 7.75 -14.75
N ASP A 26 4.97 9.00 -15.10
CA ASP A 26 5.13 10.12 -14.15
C ASP A 26 3.83 10.41 -13.37
N ALA A 27 2.70 10.43 -14.08
CA ALA A 27 1.37 10.41 -13.48
C ALA A 27 0.42 9.67 -14.44
N PHE A 28 -0.41 8.76 -13.92
CA PHE A 28 -1.52 8.19 -14.67
C PHE A 28 -2.82 8.38 -13.90
N THR A 29 -3.90 8.61 -14.66
CA THR A 29 -5.26 8.51 -14.16
C THR A 29 -5.88 7.29 -14.82
N PHE A 30 -6.17 6.27 -14.02
CA PHE A 30 -6.86 5.08 -14.48
C PHE A 30 -8.35 5.20 -14.14
N SER A 31 -9.20 5.19 -15.16
CA SER A 31 -10.66 5.18 -15.03
C SER A 31 -11.23 4.07 -15.92
N TYR A 32 -12.04 3.16 -15.37
CA TYR A 32 -12.67 2.10 -16.14
C TYR A 32 -14.15 1.99 -15.74
N THR A 33 -15.04 2.02 -16.73
CA THR A 33 -16.50 2.17 -16.59
C THR A 33 -17.39 0.92 -16.76
N ASP A 34 -16.88 -0.31 -16.92
CA ASP A 34 -17.69 -1.51 -17.20
C ASP A 34 -17.46 -2.76 -16.30
N GLU A 35 -18.54 -3.36 -15.81
CA GLU A 35 -18.62 -4.57 -14.95
C GLU A 35 -18.29 -4.48 -13.44
N ALA A 36 -19.01 -5.33 -12.69
CA ALA A 36 -19.23 -5.31 -11.23
C ALA A 36 -18.13 -5.92 -10.35
N THR A 37 -17.06 -6.48 -10.93
CA THR A 37 -15.94 -7.06 -10.19
C THR A 37 -14.64 -6.84 -10.97
N ARG A 38 -13.65 -6.13 -10.40
CA ARG A 38 -12.31 -6.02 -10.99
C ARG A 38 -11.21 -6.24 -9.96
N SER A 39 -10.43 -7.30 -10.19
CA SER A 39 -9.14 -7.51 -9.53
C SER A 39 -8.03 -7.38 -10.56
N PHE A 40 -7.13 -6.42 -10.33
CA PHE A 40 -5.90 -6.27 -11.08
C PHE A 40 -4.78 -6.85 -10.22
N THR A 41 -4.32 -8.06 -10.55
CA THR A 41 -3.21 -8.73 -9.85
C THR A 41 -1.85 -8.11 -10.16
N ASN A 42 -1.80 -7.11 -11.06
CA ASN A 42 -0.56 -6.40 -11.37
C ASN A 42 -0.07 -5.63 -10.16
N ALA A 43 1.24 -5.67 -9.94
CA ALA A 43 1.88 -4.79 -8.98
C ALA A 43 1.80 -3.34 -9.48
N LEU A 44 1.55 -2.42 -8.56
CA LEU A 44 1.62 -0.98 -8.77
C LEU A 44 2.95 -0.49 -8.19
N GLU A 45 3.76 0.22 -8.99
CA GLU A 45 4.98 0.87 -8.50
C GLU A 45 4.80 2.38 -8.60
N LEU A 46 4.80 3.05 -7.45
CA LEU A 46 4.82 4.51 -7.36
C LEU A 46 6.26 4.96 -7.59
N ALA A 47 6.50 5.70 -8.67
CA ALA A 47 7.83 6.18 -8.99
C ALA A 47 8.32 7.21 -7.94
N ALA A 48 9.63 7.30 -7.77
CA ALA A 48 10.21 8.23 -6.80
C ALA A 48 9.86 9.68 -7.16
N GLY A 49 9.42 10.46 -6.17
CA GLY A 49 9.08 11.87 -6.32
C GLY A 49 7.79 12.17 -7.09
N THR A 50 6.99 11.16 -7.44
CA THR A 50 5.76 11.34 -8.23
C THR A 50 4.52 11.39 -7.36
N ALA A 51 3.56 12.24 -7.73
CA ALA A 51 2.22 12.24 -7.18
C ALA A 51 1.25 11.58 -8.17
N SER A 52 0.52 10.58 -7.70
CA SER A 52 -0.47 9.82 -8.48
C SER A 52 -1.82 9.81 -7.78
N ALA A 53 -2.87 9.46 -8.53
CA ALA A 53 -4.20 9.26 -7.97
C ALA A 53 -4.88 8.05 -8.62
N ILE A 54 -5.62 7.29 -7.82
CA ILE A 54 -6.53 6.25 -8.29
C ILE A 54 -7.94 6.67 -7.91
N GLU A 55 -8.78 6.87 -8.92
CA GLU A 55 -10.22 7.02 -8.73
C GLU A 55 -10.90 5.66 -8.98
N ALA A 56 -11.49 5.08 -7.93
CA ALA A 56 -12.25 3.85 -8.09
C ALA A 56 -13.69 4.17 -8.45
N VAL A 57 -14.16 3.60 -9.55
CA VAL A 57 -15.51 3.82 -10.08
C VAL A 57 -16.57 3.20 -9.15
N PRO A 58 -17.74 3.82 -8.97
CA PRO A 58 -18.74 3.38 -8.01
C PRO A 58 -19.30 2.04 -8.46
N SER A 59 -19.47 1.11 -7.53
CA SER A 59 -20.18 -0.11 -7.84
C SER A 59 -21.69 0.13 -7.87
N VAL A 60 -22.26 0.14 -9.07
CA VAL A 60 -23.72 0.23 -9.22
C VAL A 60 -24.31 -1.12 -8.77
N ALA A 61 -25.02 -1.10 -7.64
CA ALA A 61 -25.89 -2.15 -7.08
C ALA A 61 -25.29 -3.24 -6.17
N GLU A 62 -24.10 -3.82 -6.41
CA GLU A 62 -23.58 -4.93 -5.56
C GLU A 62 -22.04 -5.05 -5.56
N GLY A 63 -21.32 -4.16 -6.24
CA GLY A 63 -19.96 -4.47 -6.69
C GLY A 63 -18.90 -4.40 -5.59
N LEU A 64 -17.97 -5.34 -5.73
CA LEU A 64 -16.78 -5.52 -4.91
C LEU A 64 -15.80 -4.35 -5.12
N PRO A 65 -14.95 -4.02 -4.13
CA PRO A 65 -13.95 -2.98 -4.28
C PRO A 65 -13.05 -3.22 -5.50
N LEU A 66 -12.55 -2.14 -6.10
CA LEU A 66 -11.42 -2.23 -7.02
C LEU A 66 -10.26 -2.86 -6.25
N ALA A 67 -9.69 -3.97 -6.74
CA ALA A 67 -8.51 -4.56 -6.11
C ALA A 67 -7.27 -4.32 -6.97
N VAL A 68 -6.21 -3.81 -6.33
CA VAL A 68 -4.87 -3.64 -6.89
C VAL A 68 -3.95 -4.63 -6.19
N GLY A 69 -2.99 -5.20 -6.94
CA GLY A 69 -1.97 -6.08 -6.39
C GLY A 69 -1.00 -5.36 -5.45
N THR A 70 0.19 -5.92 -5.30
CA THR A 70 1.26 -5.34 -4.47
C THR A 70 1.53 -3.88 -4.85
N VAL A 71 1.64 -2.99 -3.86
CA VAL A 71 1.99 -1.59 -4.05
C VAL A 71 3.41 -1.35 -3.57
N THR A 72 4.28 -0.95 -4.49
CA THR A 72 5.64 -0.49 -4.20
C THR A 72 5.66 1.03 -4.08
N VAL A 73 6.11 1.55 -2.93
CA VAL A 73 6.21 2.97 -2.61
C VAL A 73 7.68 3.37 -2.65
N ASN A 74 8.08 4.20 -3.62
CA ASN A 74 9.43 4.74 -3.69
C ASN A 74 9.52 6.13 -3.04
N ALA A 75 10.75 6.57 -2.74
CA ALA A 75 11.00 7.80 -2.00
C ALA A 75 10.35 9.04 -2.62
N GLY A 76 9.68 9.84 -1.78
CA GLY A 76 8.97 11.06 -2.17
C GLY A 76 7.70 10.83 -2.98
N SER A 77 7.21 9.59 -3.09
CA SER A 77 5.99 9.30 -3.85
C SER A 77 4.72 9.54 -3.03
N SER A 78 3.65 9.94 -3.72
CA SER A 78 2.31 10.04 -3.13
C SER A 78 1.26 9.37 -3.99
N LEU A 79 0.26 8.79 -3.34
CA LEU A 79 -0.91 8.21 -4.00
C LEU A 79 -2.19 8.63 -3.29
N ASP A 80 -3.03 9.36 -4.01
CA ASP A 80 -4.37 9.72 -3.57
C ASP A 80 -5.38 8.65 -3.99
N LEU A 81 -6.19 8.17 -3.04
CA LEU A 81 -7.22 7.17 -3.24
C LEU A 81 -8.57 7.88 -3.22
N LEU A 82 -9.15 8.05 -4.40
CA LEU A 82 -10.34 8.86 -4.62
C LEU A 82 -11.55 7.92 -4.81
N PRO A 83 -12.61 8.03 -3.99
CA PRO A 83 -13.89 7.42 -4.34
C PRO A 83 -14.49 8.17 -5.54
N ALA A 84 -15.07 7.47 -6.49
CA ALA A 84 -15.85 8.13 -7.54
C ALA A 84 -17.18 8.66 -6.98
N ALA A 85 -17.80 9.59 -7.72
CA ALA A 85 -19.11 10.13 -7.39
C ALA A 85 -20.16 9.02 -7.16
N ASP A 86 -20.95 9.10 -6.10
CA ASP A 86 -21.95 8.09 -5.70
C ASP A 86 -21.38 6.79 -5.11
N THR A 87 -20.09 6.75 -4.76
CA THR A 87 -19.54 5.66 -3.94
C THR A 87 -20.23 5.66 -2.57
N ASP A 88 -20.69 4.49 -2.14
CA ASP A 88 -21.24 4.30 -0.79
C ASP A 88 -20.12 4.49 0.25
N PRO A 89 -20.19 5.51 1.13
CA PRO A 89 -19.12 5.83 2.08
C PRO A 89 -18.90 4.72 3.11
N ASP A 90 -19.91 3.89 3.34
CA ASP A 90 -19.86 2.78 4.29
C ASP A 90 -19.19 1.52 3.71
N ARG A 91 -18.80 1.55 2.42
CA ARG A 91 -18.16 0.44 1.73
C ARG A 91 -16.70 0.73 1.40
N VAL A 92 -15.89 -0.33 1.44
CA VAL A 92 -14.55 -0.28 0.86
C VAL A 92 -14.68 -0.10 -0.66
N PHE A 93 -14.10 0.96 -1.20
CA PHE A 93 -14.12 1.24 -2.65
C PHE A 93 -12.88 0.71 -3.38
N LEU A 94 -11.76 0.59 -2.66
CA LEU A 94 -10.47 0.18 -3.18
C LEU A 94 -9.73 -0.68 -2.15
N SER A 95 -9.14 -1.78 -2.61
CA SER A 95 -8.28 -2.66 -1.84
C SER A 95 -6.89 -2.72 -2.47
N LEU A 96 -5.85 -2.48 -1.68
CA LEU A 96 -4.44 -2.61 -2.08
C LEU A 96 -3.88 -3.94 -1.58
N GLY A 97 -3.03 -4.59 -2.37
CA GLY A 97 -2.33 -5.81 -1.96
C GLY A 97 -1.19 -5.53 -0.99
N ASP A 98 -0.18 -6.39 -1.01
CA ASP A 98 1.00 -6.25 -0.15
C ASP A 98 1.70 -4.91 -0.34
N LEU A 99 2.43 -4.46 0.68
CA LEU A 99 3.15 -3.19 0.62
C LEU A 99 4.65 -3.44 0.56
N ILE A 100 5.34 -2.73 -0.33
CA ILE A 100 6.80 -2.67 -0.38
C ILE A 100 7.22 -1.19 -0.31
N VAL A 101 7.78 -0.77 0.81
CA VAL A 101 8.13 0.63 1.09
C VAL A 101 9.64 0.80 1.01
N ARG A 102 10.12 1.39 -0.09
CA ARG A 102 11.55 1.57 -0.40
C ARG A 102 12.10 2.94 -0.01
N GLY A 103 11.21 3.88 0.30
CA GLY A 103 11.54 5.21 0.80
C GLY A 103 10.29 5.89 1.32
N ASP A 104 10.46 7.10 1.86
CA ASP A 104 9.33 7.85 2.43
C ASP A 104 8.25 8.07 1.38
N GLY A 105 6.99 7.88 1.74
CA GLY A 105 5.88 8.11 0.83
C GLY A 105 4.55 8.22 1.54
N THR A 106 3.51 8.59 0.81
CA THR A 106 2.18 8.87 1.38
C THR A 106 1.09 8.14 0.58
N LEU A 107 0.19 7.44 1.27
CA LEU A 107 -1.09 7.01 0.71
C LEU A 107 -2.22 7.74 1.44
N THR A 108 -3.07 8.43 0.69
CA THR A 108 -4.11 9.28 1.26
C THR A 108 -5.47 8.88 0.73
N VAL A 109 -6.35 8.41 1.62
CA VAL A 109 -7.77 8.21 1.29
C VAL A 109 -8.47 9.56 1.37
N ALA A 110 -9.11 9.96 0.26
CA ALA A 110 -9.89 11.18 0.22
C ALA A 110 -11.09 11.12 1.18
N PRO A 111 -11.63 12.28 1.61
CA PRO A 111 -12.83 12.33 2.43
C PRO A 111 -13.98 11.52 1.82
N GLU A 112 -14.87 11.02 2.67
CA GLU A 112 -16.08 10.27 2.27
C GLU A 112 -15.81 8.90 1.62
N GLY A 113 -14.54 8.49 1.49
CA GLY A 113 -14.15 7.16 1.04
C GLY A 113 -13.57 6.30 2.15
N THR A 114 -13.79 4.98 2.05
CA THR A 114 -13.09 3.96 2.84
C THR A 114 -12.25 3.07 1.91
N ALA A 115 -10.96 2.94 2.17
CA ALA A 115 -10.08 2.01 1.45
C ALA A 115 -9.65 0.84 2.34
N ALA A 116 -9.06 -0.20 1.74
CA ALA A 116 -8.46 -1.32 2.46
C ALA A 116 -7.01 -1.51 2.03
N ILE A 117 -6.14 -1.78 2.99
CA ILE A 117 -4.92 -2.55 2.72
C ILE A 117 -5.31 -4.00 2.99
N ALA A 118 -5.39 -4.80 1.94
CA ALA A 118 -5.79 -6.20 1.99
C ALA A 118 -4.58 -7.14 2.04
N GLY A 119 -3.41 -6.69 1.57
CA GLY A 119 -2.16 -7.44 1.69
C GLY A 119 -1.67 -7.50 3.13
N ASP A 120 -1.34 -8.72 3.55
CA ASP A 120 -0.90 -9.03 4.91
C ASP A 120 0.61 -8.91 5.10
N THR A 121 1.39 -8.72 4.03
CA THR A 121 2.85 -8.63 4.12
C THR A 121 3.33 -7.23 3.73
N TRP A 122 3.95 -6.53 4.69
CA TRP A 122 4.50 -5.19 4.48
C TRP A 122 6.01 -5.22 4.65
N THR A 123 6.71 -4.96 3.57
CA THR A 123 8.17 -4.96 3.50
C THR A 123 8.71 -3.53 3.52
N PHE A 124 9.70 -3.25 4.36
CA PHE A 124 10.31 -1.94 4.48
C PHE A 124 11.82 -2.02 4.23
N THR A 125 12.34 -1.14 3.39
CA THR A 125 13.77 -0.80 3.39
C THR A 125 14.08 0.00 4.66
N PRO A 126 15.24 -0.20 5.33
CA PRO A 126 15.57 0.53 6.54
C PRO A 126 15.45 2.05 6.39
N ASN A 127 14.81 2.69 7.37
CA ASN A 127 14.49 4.13 7.45
C ASN A 127 13.41 4.65 6.48
N ALA A 128 12.79 3.80 5.66
CA ALA A 128 11.65 4.21 4.84
C ALA A 128 10.39 4.32 5.71
N VAL A 129 9.67 5.44 5.59
CA VAL A 129 8.43 5.68 6.34
C VAL A 129 7.24 5.86 5.40
N LEU A 130 6.22 5.02 5.58
CA LEU A 130 4.93 5.20 4.93
C LEU A 130 4.01 6.08 5.78
N THR A 131 3.44 7.12 5.21
CA THR A 131 2.35 7.86 5.85
C THR A 131 1.02 7.40 5.29
N LEU A 132 0.10 7.00 6.14
CA LEU A 132 -1.28 6.68 5.78
C LEU A 132 -2.23 7.71 6.39
N SER A 133 -3.19 8.15 5.60
CA SER A 133 -4.22 9.08 6.07
C SER A 133 -5.59 8.79 5.48
N GLY A 134 -6.63 9.29 6.15
CA GLY A 134 -8.03 9.03 5.79
C GLY A 134 -8.58 7.74 6.43
N VAL A 135 -9.71 7.24 5.94
CA VAL A 135 -10.39 6.06 6.53
C VAL A 135 -9.93 4.78 5.83
N LEU A 136 -9.42 3.82 6.60
CA LEU A 136 -9.01 2.54 6.04
C LEU A 136 -9.30 1.33 6.94
N THR A 137 -9.28 0.14 6.34
CA THR A 137 -9.20 -1.16 7.03
C THR A 137 -7.87 -1.84 6.74
N LEU A 138 -7.42 -2.69 7.67
CA LEU A 138 -6.21 -3.50 7.56
C LEU A 138 -6.54 -4.99 7.64
N PRO A 139 -5.63 -5.90 7.26
CA PRO A 139 -5.77 -7.31 7.57
C PRO A 139 -5.66 -7.53 9.09
N THR A 140 -6.30 -8.58 9.61
CA THR A 140 -6.23 -8.91 11.05
C THR A 140 -4.83 -9.34 11.49
N ASN A 141 -4.02 -9.86 10.56
CA ASN A 141 -2.63 -10.21 10.79
C ASN A 141 -1.79 -9.52 9.74
N VAL A 142 -0.81 -8.72 10.18
CA VAL A 142 0.13 -8.03 9.30
C VAL A 142 1.54 -8.48 9.64
N THR A 143 2.18 -9.15 8.70
CA THR A 143 3.60 -9.50 8.73
C THR A 143 4.43 -8.31 8.28
N ILE A 144 5.32 -7.86 9.17
CA ILE A 144 6.30 -6.80 8.92
C ILE A 144 7.63 -7.46 8.58
N VAL A 145 8.18 -7.12 7.42
CA VAL A 145 9.49 -7.57 6.96
C VAL A 145 10.40 -6.36 6.80
N ILE A 146 11.62 -6.44 7.31
CA ILE A 146 12.66 -5.43 7.04
C ILE A 146 13.64 -6.02 6.03
N ASP A 147 13.71 -5.41 4.84
CA ASP A 147 14.65 -5.79 3.79
C ASP A 147 16.00 -5.12 4.03
N GLY A 148 16.72 -5.64 5.02
CA GLY A 148 18.01 -5.10 5.47
C GLY A 148 18.21 -5.26 6.99
N PRO A 149 19.31 -4.73 7.54
CA PRO A 149 19.53 -4.75 8.98
C PRO A 149 18.51 -3.85 9.69
N ILE A 150 17.99 -4.32 10.83
CA ILE A 150 17.20 -3.50 11.74
C ILE A 150 18.17 -2.61 12.53
N PRO A 151 18.05 -1.26 12.46
CA PRO A 151 18.94 -0.38 13.21
C PRO A 151 18.72 -0.49 14.72
N ASP A 152 19.78 -0.31 15.50
CA ASP A 152 19.69 -0.20 16.97
C ASP A 152 18.72 0.93 17.36
N GLY A 153 17.82 0.62 18.29
CA GLY A 153 16.83 1.59 18.75
C GLY A 153 15.61 1.70 17.83
N ARG A 154 14.91 2.84 17.91
CA ARG A 154 13.60 2.99 17.26
C ARG A 154 13.75 3.34 15.78
N MET A 155 13.12 2.55 14.92
CA MET A 155 12.94 2.85 13.50
C MET A 155 11.45 2.93 13.16
N ASN A 156 10.98 4.12 12.76
CA ASN A 156 9.60 4.30 12.33
C ASN A 156 9.35 3.59 11.00
N LEU A 157 8.17 3.00 10.85
CA LEU A 157 7.73 2.30 9.63
C LEU A 157 6.50 2.97 9.04
N VAL A 158 5.47 3.20 9.85
CA VAL A 158 4.20 3.77 9.39
C VAL A 158 3.74 4.89 10.31
N ASP A 159 3.42 6.04 9.74
CA ASP A 159 2.68 7.12 10.37
C ASP A 159 1.18 6.95 10.10
N LEU A 160 0.41 6.66 11.15
CA LEU A 160 -1.04 6.50 11.13
C LEU A 160 -1.76 7.69 11.79
N ARG A 161 -1.06 8.76 12.16
CA ARG A 161 -1.67 9.87 12.93
C ARG A 161 -2.76 10.62 12.14
N GLY A 162 -2.70 10.57 10.82
CA GLY A 162 -3.73 11.10 9.92
C GLY A 162 -4.78 10.07 9.50
N ALA A 163 -4.68 8.82 9.98
CA ALA A 163 -5.54 7.72 9.60
C ALA A 163 -6.58 7.38 10.66
N THR A 164 -7.76 6.98 10.21
CA THR A 164 -8.76 6.27 11.01
C THR A 164 -8.80 4.83 10.53
N VAL A 165 -8.19 3.91 11.30
CA VAL A 165 -8.21 2.48 10.98
C VAL A 165 -9.40 1.83 11.69
N LEU A 166 -10.41 1.42 10.93
CA LEU A 166 -11.71 0.99 11.48
C LEU A 166 -11.62 -0.28 12.35
N ASN A 167 -10.72 -1.20 12.01
CA ASN A 167 -10.56 -2.48 12.68
C ASN A 167 -9.25 -2.59 13.48
N LEU A 168 -8.66 -1.45 13.88
CA LEU A 168 -7.31 -1.42 14.47
C LEU A 168 -7.15 -2.32 15.71
N GLU A 169 -8.19 -2.43 16.52
CA GLU A 169 -8.19 -3.24 17.75
C GLU A 169 -8.04 -4.75 17.47
N GLU A 170 -8.34 -5.19 16.24
CA GLU A 170 -8.26 -6.58 15.81
C GLU A 170 -6.95 -6.90 15.07
N VAL A 171 -6.11 -5.89 14.82
CA VAL A 171 -4.89 -6.04 14.00
C VAL A 171 -3.71 -6.46 14.87
N THR A 172 -3.07 -7.56 14.49
CA THR A 172 -1.81 -8.02 15.07
C THR A 172 -0.66 -7.78 14.09
N PHE A 173 0.34 -7.00 14.50
CA PHE A 173 1.58 -6.81 13.74
C PHE A 173 2.64 -7.79 14.23
N THR A 174 3.21 -8.57 13.31
CA THR A 174 4.26 -9.55 13.60
C THR A 174 5.51 -9.22 12.80
N LEU A 175 6.62 -8.94 13.50
CA LEU A 175 7.92 -8.79 12.84
C LEU A 175 8.46 -10.17 12.44
N VAL A 176 8.86 -10.31 11.19
CA VAL A 176 9.55 -11.49 10.66
C VAL A 176 10.96 -11.10 10.21
N GLY A 177 11.94 -11.85 10.70
CA GLY A 177 13.35 -11.47 10.62
C GLY A 177 13.79 -10.60 11.81
N GLY A 178 15.09 -10.36 11.92
CA GLY A 178 15.70 -9.72 13.10
C GLY A 178 16.25 -10.71 14.12
N ASP A 179 16.83 -10.18 15.20
CA ASP A 179 17.29 -10.96 16.33
C ASP A 179 16.15 -11.22 17.35
N SER A 180 16.40 -12.06 18.36
CA SER A 180 15.39 -12.44 19.35
C SER A 180 14.87 -11.31 20.23
N THR A 181 15.48 -10.13 20.16
CA THR A 181 15.12 -8.95 20.97
C THR A 181 14.49 -7.83 20.15
N ASP A 182 14.46 -7.97 18.82
CA ASP A 182 13.76 -7.06 17.94
C ASP A 182 12.25 -7.22 18.11
N ARG A 183 11.53 -6.09 18.08
CA ARG A 183 10.07 -6.07 18.20
C ARG A 183 9.48 -5.01 17.32
N VAL A 184 8.26 -5.26 16.85
CA VAL A 184 7.37 -4.25 16.26
C VAL A 184 6.37 -3.77 17.31
N SER A 185 6.01 -2.50 17.27
CA SER A 185 5.04 -1.91 18.18
C SER A 185 4.26 -0.81 17.48
N LEU A 186 2.97 -0.70 17.82
CA LEU A 186 2.11 0.41 17.44
C LEU A 186 1.83 1.26 18.69
N ARG A 187 2.23 2.53 18.68
CA ARG A 187 1.97 3.46 19.78
C ARG A 187 1.91 4.91 19.30
N ASP A 188 0.96 5.68 19.83
CA ASP A 188 0.78 7.10 19.53
C ASP A 188 0.67 7.39 18.02
N GLY A 189 -0.02 6.49 17.30
CA GLY A 189 -0.19 6.56 15.85
C GLY A 189 1.04 6.18 15.02
N TRP A 190 2.10 5.63 15.63
CA TRP A 190 3.28 5.17 14.92
C TRP A 190 3.44 3.66 15.01
N LEU A 191 3.56 2.99 13.86
CA LEU A 191 4.14 1.66 13.77
C LEU A 191 5.65 1.80 13.64
N TYR A 192 6.40 1.13 14.51
CA TYR A 192 7.86 1.19 14.51
C TYR A 192 8.46 -0.14 14.98
N THR A 193 9.70 -0.40 14.58
CA THR A 193 10.52 -1.43 15.23
C THR A 193 11.39 -0.82 16.31
N ILE A 194 11.77 -1.63 17.29
CA ILE A 194 12.88 -1.33 18.17
C ILE A 194 13.93 -2.43 17.99
N GLY A 195 15.06 -2.06 17.40
CA GLY A 195 16.23 -2.93 17.28
C GLY A 195 16.91 -3.18 18.64
N SER A 196 17.68 -4.25 18.73
CA SER A 196 18.54 -4.50 19.89
C SER A 196 19.42 -3.27 20.19
N GLN A 197 19.42 -2.85 21.46
CA GLN A 197 20.46 -1.95 21.95
C GLN A 197 21.57 -2.89 22.42
N GLY A 198 22.81 -2.71 21.94
CA GLY A 198 23.94 -3.60 22.19
C GLY A 198 24.01 -4.22 23.60
N THR A 199 24.58 -5.43 23.63
CA THR A 199 24.69 -6.38 24.76
C THR A 199 24.59 -5.76 26.16
N LEU A 200 23.65 -6.26 26.96
CA LEU A 200 23.62 -6.08 28.42
C LEU A 200 24.96 -6.60 29.00
N LEU A 201 25.90 -5.68 29.27
CA LEU A 201 27.08 -5.98 30.07
C LEU A 201 26.62 -6.24 31.50
N TRP A 202 26.40 -7.51 31.84
CA TRP A 202 26.36 -7.93 33.24
C TRP A 202 27.74 -7.69 33.84
N PHE A 203 27.88 -6.65 34.65
CA PHE A 203 29.01 -6.55 35.58
C PHE A 203 28.82 -7.65 36.64
N GLN A 204 29.78 -8.60 36.70
CA GLN A 204 29.88 -9.60 37.77
C GLN A 204 30.28 -8.96 39.10
#